data_AF-A0A529NQS5-F1
#
_entry.id   AF-A0A529NQS5-F1
#
_cell.length_a   1.000
_cell.length_b   1.000
_cell.length_c   1.000
_cell.angle_alpha   90.00
_cell.angle_beta   90.00
_cell.angle_gamma   90.00
#
_symmetry.space_group_name_H-M   'P 1'
#
loop_
_entity.id
_entity.type
_entity.pdbx_description
1 polymer ?
#
loop_
_entity_poly.entity_id
_entity_poly.type
_entity_poly.pdbx_seq_one_letter_code
_entity_poly.pdbx_strand_id
1 'polypeptide(L)'
;VECVQLEESLKQRFGLSQAVVVPSAADRSNAPLMIGHAAATYLADNVNPGDVIALGWGRTLKFAINELPRRPIARTTVVSMLGGLTHAQPLNPTESAWEFAEKIGAECYLLPVPVYADRPEQRDAFMSQRSVQDVVFRARRANIAVLSVGAFSGNSPIANYGFIKPSELEELQAAGAVGDILCYFIDVEG
;
A
#
# COMPACT_ATOMS: atom_id res chain seq x y z
N VAL A 1 -27.21 -10.61 -1.49
CA VAL A 1 -27.30 -11.65 -2.55
C VAL A 1 -26.39 -11.33 -3.73
N GLU A 2 -26.23 -10.05 -4.09
CA GLU A 2 -25.39 -9.61 -5.23
C GLU A 2 -23.86 -9.67 -4.96
N CYS A 3 -23.40 -9.31 -3.75
CA CYS A 3 -21.96 -9.27 -3.43
C CYS A 3 -21.26 -10.64 -3.54
N VAL A 4 -21.84 -11.70 -2.97
CA VAL A 4 -21.24 -13.05 -3.00
C VAL A 4 -21.11 -13.60 -4.42
N GLN A 5 -22.10 -13.32 -5.28
CA GLN A 5 -22.02 -13.70 -6.69
C GLN A 5 -20.92 -12.93 -7.43
N LEU A 6 -20.73 -11.64 -7.09
CA LEU A 6 -19.63 -10.84 -7.63
C LEU A 6 -18.27 -11.32 -7.13
N GLU A 7 -18.14 -11.71 -5.86
CA GLU A 7 -16.90 -12.29 -5.30
C GLU A 7 -16.47 -13.53 -6.08
N GLU A 8 -17.39 -14.49 -6.29
CA GLU A 8 -17.10 -15.69 -7.07
C GLU A 8 -16.78 -15.38 -8.54
N SER A 9 -17.48 -14.41 -9.14
CA SER A 9 -17.21 -13.98 -10.51
C SER A 9 -15.83 -13.34 -10.66
N LEU A 10 -15.40 -12.52 -9.70
CA LEU A 10 -14.07 -11.91 -9.68
C LEU A 10 -12.98 -12.97 -9.51
N LYS A 11 -13.17 -13.91 -8.58
CA LYS A 11 -12.24 -15.03 -8.35
C LYS A 11 -12.05 -15.85 -9.63
N GLN A 12 -13.14 -16.23 -10.29
CA GLN A 12 -13.09 -17.04 -11.51
C GLN A 12 -12.46 -16.27 -12.68
N ARG A 13 -12.84 -15.00 -12.87
CA ARG A 13 -12.36 -14.20 -14.01
C ARG A 13 -10.87 -13.87 -13.92
N PHE A 14 -10.37 -13.55 -12.72
CA PHE A 14 -9.01 -13.06 -12.51
C PHE A 14 -8.08 -14.07 -11.82
N GLY A 15 -8.57 -15.29 -11.54
CA GLY A 15 -7.78 -16.33 -10.88
C GLY A 15 -7.40 -15.99 -9.43
N LEU A 16 -8.21 -15.18 -8.74
CA LEU A 16 -7.93 -14.77 -7.36
C LEU A 16 -8.22 -15.91 -6.39
N SER A 17 -7.37 -16.08 -5.37
CA SER A 17 -7.62 -17.01 -4.28
C SER A 17 -8.85 -16.60 -3.46
N GLN A 18 -9.06 -15.30 -3.29
CA GLN A 18 -10.17 -14.69 -2.56
C GLN A 18 -10.55 -13.34 -3.19
N ALA A 19 -11.82 -12.97 -3.06
CA ALA A 19 -12.31 -11.63 -3.36
C ALA A 19 -13.32 -11.25 -2.28
N VAL A 20 -13.32 -9.98 -1.87
CA VAL A 20 -14.29 -9.42 -0.93
C VAL A 20 -14.97 -8.24 -1.60
N VAL A 21 -16.30 -8.29 -1.72
CA VAL A 21 -17.09 -7.23 -2.37
C VAL A 21 -17.98 -6.57 -1.33
N VAL A 22 -17.71 -5.29 -1.07
CA VAL A 22 -18.55 -4.47 -0.19
C VAL A 22 -19.70 -3.83 -0.98
N PRO A 23 -20.87 -3.63 -0.35
CA PRO A 23 -21.95 -2.86 -0.97
C PRO A 23 -21.46 -1.46 -1.38
N SER A 24 -21.98 -0.97 -2.51
CA SER A 24 -21.68 0.40 -2.94
C SER A 24 -22.21 1.41 -1.93
N ALA A 25 -21.35 2.36 -1.54
CA ALA A 25 -21.78 3.51 -0.76
C ALA A 25 -22.70 4.41 -1.61
N ALA A 26 -23.65 5.08 -0.95
CA ALA A 26 -24.51 6.07 -1.62
C ALA A 26 -23.70 7.20 -2.26
N ASP A 27 -22.62 7.61 -1.57
CA ASP A 27 -21.57 8.46 -2.13
C ASP A 27 -20.32 7.61 -2.44
N ARG A 28 -19.94 7.55 -3.72
CA ARG A 28 -18.77 6.80 -4.20
C ARG A 28 -17.46 7.31 -3.62
N SER A 29 -17.40 8.55 -3.14
CA SER A 29 -16.21 9.10 -2.47
C SER A 29 -15.84 8.32 -1.20
N ASN A 30 -16.82 7.62 -0.60
CA ASN A 30 -16.63 6.77 0.58
C ASN A 30 -16.17 5.34 0.27
N ALA A 31 -15.96 4.98 -1.01
CA ALA A 31 -15.49 3.64 -1.36
C ALA A 31 -14.18 3.24 -0.63
N PRO A 32 -13.15 4.11 -0.50
CA PRO A 32 -11.94 3.77 0.27
C PRO A 32 -12.20 3.42 1.73
N LEU A 33 -13.19 4.06 2.37
CA LEU A 33 -13.57 3.78 3.75
C LEU A 33 -14.21 2.39 3.85
N MET A 34 -15.21 2.10 3.02
CA MET A 34 -15.92 0.82 3.02
C MET A 34 -14.97 -0.35 2.71
N ILE A 35 -14.10 -0.18 1.73
CA ILE A 35 -13.06 -1.18 1.38
C ILE A 35 -12.05 -1.29 2.53
N GLY A 36 -11.67 -0.18 3.15
CA GLY A 36 -10.78 -0.14 4.31
C GLY A 36 -11.32 -0.99 5.48
N HIS A 37 -12.60 -0.84 5.85
CA HIS A 37 -13.21 -1.68 6.88
C HIS A 37 -13.16 -3.18 6.54
N ALA A 38 -13.50 -3.55 5.31
CA ALA A 38 -13.45 -4.96 4.89
C ALA A 38 -12.01 -5.51 4.90
N ALA A 39 -11.03 -4.69 4.47
CA ALA A 39 -9.62 -5.03 4.52
C ALA A 39 -9.12 -5.18 5.97
N ALA A 40 -9.56 -4.33 6.90
CA ALA A 40 -9.22 -4.43 8.31
C ALA A 40 -9.69 -5.77 8.91
N THR A 41 -10.94 -6.15 8.66
CA THR A 41 -11.49 -7.44 9.08
C THR A 41 -10.70 -8.60 8.47
N TYR A 42 -10.46 -8.55 7.16
CA TYR A 42 -9.69 -9.59 6.47
C TYR A 42 -8.28 -9.74 7.06
N LEU A 43 -7.57 -8.64 7.30
CA LEU A 43 -6.23 -8.67 7.90
C LEU A 43 -6.26 -9.18 9.34
N ALA A 44 -7.26 -8.78 10.13
CA ALA A 44 -7.43 -9.28 11.49
C ALA A 44 -7.62 -10.81 11.52
N ASP A 45 -8.26 -11.40 10.52
CA ASP A 45 -8.51 -12.85 10.49
C ASP A 45 -7.36 -13.65 9.85
N ASN A 46 -6.51 -13.02 9.04
CA ASN A 46 -5.50 -13.72 8.23
C ASN A 46 -4.04 -13.47 8.64
N VAL A 47 -3.76 -12.49 9.52
CA VAL A 47 -2.41 -12.33 10.09
C VAL A 47 -2.20 -13.31 11.25
N ASN A 48 -1.13 -14.08 11.15
CA ASN A 48 -0.76 -15.17 12.05
C ASN A 48 0.56 -14.88 12.78
N PRO A 49 0.81 -15.56 13.92
CA PRO A 49 2.09 -15.46 14.61
C PRO A 49 3.27 -15.87 13.72
N GLY A 50 4.29 -15.02 13.64
CA GLY A 50 5.47 -15.26 12.79
C GLY A 50 5.43 -14.59 11.41
N ASP A 51 4.32 -13.98 11.03
CA ASP A 51 4.19 -13.36 9.72
C ASP A 51 5.12 -12.14 9.57
N VAL A 52 5.69 -12.03 8.38
CA VAL A 52 6.43 -10.86 7.91
C VAL A 52 5.55 -10.16 6.87
N ILE A 53 5.15 -8.93 7.17
CA ILE A 53 4.15 -8.17 6.44
C ILE A 53 4.85 -6.99 5.76
N ALA A 54 4.89 -6.99 4.43
CA ALA A 54 5.33 -5.85 3.65
C ALA A 54 4.13 -4.91 3.45
N LEU A 55 4.21 -3.70 4.01
CA LEU A 55 3.12 -2.73 4.01
C LEU A 55 3.40 -1.61 3.00
N GLY A 56 2.46 -1.41 2.09
CA GLY A 56 2.43 -0.28 1.19
C GLY A 56 1.83 0.94 1.85
N TRP A 57 1.11 1.72 1.05
CA TRP A 57 0.44 2.93 1.52
C TRP A 57 -0.80 3.22 0.68
N GLY A 58 -1.57 4.23 1.10
CA GLY A 58 -2.77 4.67 0.37
C GLY A 58 -3.89 5.07 1.31
N ARG A 59 -4.82 5.90 0.83
CA ARG A 59 -5.99 6.33 1.61
C ARG A 59 -6.81 5.13 2.10
N THR A 60 -7.05 4.16 1.23
CA THR A 60 -7.77 2.91 1.57
C THR A 60 -7.05 2.13 2.67
N LEU A 61 -5.72 2.01 2.59
CA LEU A 61 -4.94 1.33 3.62
C LEU A 61 -4.92 2.09 4.94
N LYS A 62 -4.86 3.42 4.94
CA LYS A 62 -4.98 4.22 6.16
C LYS A 62 -6.32 3.98 6.85
N PHE A 63 -7.42 3.89 6.09
CA PHE A 63 -8.72 3.48 6.66
C PHE A 63 -8.67 2.07 7.25
N ALA A 64 -8.09 1.10 6.54
CA ALA A 64 -7.94 -0.26 7.08
C ALA A 64 -7.10 -0.30 8.37
N ILE A 65 -5.98 0.42 8.40
CA ILE A 65 -5.12 0.55 9.59
C ILE A 65 -5.92 1.14 10.74
N ASN A 66 -6.65 2.24 10.53
CA ASN A 66 -7.45 2.91 11.56
C ASN A 66 -8.53 2.00 12.18
N GLU A 67 -9.09 1.10 11.38
CA GLU A 67 -10.15 0.18 11.78
C GLU A 67 -9.65 -1.15 12.36
N LEU A 68 -8.37 -1.48 12.14
CA LEU A 68 -7.78 -2.70 12.65
C LEU A 68 -7.85 -2.73 14.20
N PRO A 69 -8.35 -3.81 14.83
CA PRO A 69 -8.40 -3.89 16.28
C PRO A 69 -6.98 -3.95 16.87
N ARG A 70 -6.80 -3.33 18.04
CA ARG A 70 -5.56 -3.46 18.82
C ARG A 70 -5.51 -4.87 19.42
N ARG A 71 -4.76 -5.76 18.79
CA ARG A 71 -4.62 -7.16 19.21
C ARG A 71 -3.21 -7.65 18.89
N PRO A 72 -2.30 -7.75 19.89
CA PRO A 72 -0.95 -8.24 19.67
C PRO A 72 -0.93 -9.66 19.07
N ILE A 73 -0.09 -9.86 18.05
CA ILE A 73 0.11 -11.14 17.37
C ILE A 73 1.60 -11.48 17.48
N ALA A 74 1.91 -12.57 18.19
CA ALA A 74 3.28 -12.87 18.60
C ALA A 74 4.23 -13.05 17.40
N ARG A 75 5.46 -12.53 17.52
CA ARG A 75 6.55 -12.70 16.54
C ARG A 75 6.21 -12.20 15.13
N THR A 76 5.32 -11.22 15.02
CA THR A 76 5.04 -10.56 13.73
C THR A 76 6.05 -9.45 13.44
N THR A 77 6.28 -9.20 12.16
CA THR A 77 7.15 -8.12 11.68
C THR A 77 6.44 -7.35 10.58
N VAL A 78 6.52 -6.02 10.62
CA VAL A 78 6.01 -5.12 9.61
C VAL A 78 7.18 -4.41 8.96
N VAL A 79 7.19 -4.37 7.63
CA VAL A 79 8.25 -3.73 6.84
C VAL A 79 7.60 -2.72 5.89
N SER A 80 7.98 -1.44 5.97
CA SER A 80 7.52 -0.44 5.01
C SER A 80 8.11 -0.73 3.62
N MET A 81 7.27 -0.80 2.60
CA MET A 81 7.69 -0.96 1.20
C MET A 81 8.11 0.35 0.55
N LEU A 82 7.80 1.49 1.18
CA LEU A 82 8.08 2.82 0.65
C LEU A 82 8.95 3.62 1.60
N GLY A 83 9.74 4.49 1.00
CA GLY A 83 10.54 5.49 1.69
C GLY A 83 9.68 6.59 2.33
N GLY A 84 10.33 7.46 3.09
CA GLY A 84 9.70 8.59 3.75
C GLY A 84 9.34 9.72 2.80
N LEU A 85 8.37 10.53 3.25
CA LEU A 85 8.02 11.81 2.65
C LEU A 85 8.91 12.91 3.22
N THR A 86 9.34 13.86 2.39
CA THR A 86 10.09 15.05 2.83
C THR A 86 9.21 16.07 3.54
N HIS A 87 7.92 16.12 3.19
CA HIS A 87 6.89 16.88 3.87
C HIS A 87 5.88 15.94 4.53
N ALA A 88 5.64 16.13 5.82
CA ALA A 88 4.65 15.33 6.55
C ALA A 88 3.25 15.59 6.01
N GLN A 89 2.62 14.53 5.52
CA GLN A 89 1.24 14.55 5.01
C GLN A 89 0.39 13.58 5.85
N PRO A 90 -0.94 13.79 5.93
CA PRO A 90 -1.84 12.87 6.65
C PRO A 90 -1.76 11.41 6.17
N LEU A 91 -1.34 11.20 4.91
CA LEU A 91 -1.03 9.88 4.38
C LEU A 91 0.50 9.74 4.26
N ASN A 92 1.10 9.02 5.20
CA ASN A 92 2.54 8.85 5.27
C ASN A 92 2.90 7.35 5.39
N PRO A 93 3.76 6.80 4.52
CA PRO A 93 4.15 5.38 4.59
C PRO A 93 4.77 4.99 5.94
N THR A 94 5.65 5.85 6.48
CA THR A 94 6.33 5.62 7.76
C THR A 94 5.34 5.54 8.92
N GLU A 95 4.41 6.49 8.98
CA GLU A 95 3.36 6.51 10.00
C GLU A 95 2.43 5.30 9.86
N SER A 96 2.03 4.97 8.63
CA SER A 96 1.15 3.83 8.34
C SER A 96 1.77 2.51 8.80
N ALA A 97 3.07 2.31 8.53
CA ALA A 97 3.81 1.13 8.99
C ALA A 97 3.94 1.08 10.51
N TRP A 98 4.19 2.22 11.14
CA TRP A 98 4.29 2.31 12.59
C TRP A 98 2.96 2.00 13.28
N GLU A 99 1.86 2.64 12.85
CA GLU A 99 0.53 2.42 13.42
C GLU A 99 0.03 1.00 13.23
N PHE A 100 0.24 0.40 12.04
CA PHE A 100 -0.12 -0.98 11.80
C PHE A 100 0.65 -1.90 12.77
N ALA A 101 1.97 -1.71 12.88
CA ALA A 101 2.81 -2.47 13.80
C ALA A 101 2.39 -2.30 15.26
N GLU A 102 2.07 -1.09 15.71
CA GLU A 102 1.58 -0.81 17.06
C GLU A 102 0.29 -1.59 17.35
N LYS A 103 -0.66 -1.61 16.41
CA LYS A 103 -1.95 -2.29 16.59
C LYS A 103 -1.82 -3.80 16.74
N ILE A 104 -0.86 -4.42 16.05
CA ILE A 104 -0.64 -5.87 16.13
C ILE A 104 0.56 -6.25 17.00
N GLY A 105 1.18 -5.30 17.70
CA GLY A 105 2.36 -5.54 18.55
C GLY A 105 3.56 -6.13 17.81
N ALA A 106 3.77 -5.74 16.55
CA ALA A 106 4.86 -6.23 15.70
C ALA A 106 6.15 -5.41 15.86
N GLU A 107 7.29 -6.01 15.51
CA GLU A 107 8.48 -5.23 15.17
C GLU A 107 8.23 -4.42 13.88
N CYS A 108 8.74 -3.19 13.81
CA CYS A 108 8.56 -2.32 12.64
C CYS A 108 9.91 -1.94 12.02
N TYR A 109 10.07 -2.23 10.72
CA TYR A 109 11.24 -1.86 9.93
C TYR A 109 10.84 -0.83 8.87
N LEU A 110 11.42 0.36 8.97
CA LEU A 110 11.13 1.49 8.09
C LEU A 110 12.22 1.59 7.03
N LEU A 111 11.85 1.96 5.80
CA LEU A 111 12.80 2.17 4.71
C LEU A 111 13.36 3.61 4.82
N PRO A 112 14.62 3.81 5.24
CA PRO A 112 15.12 5.12 5.66
C PRO A 112 15.66 5.93 4.48
N VAL A 113 14.88 6.04 3.41
CA VAL A 113 15.23 6.73 2.16
C VAL A 113 14.05 7.57 1.70
N PRO A 114 14.24 8.60 0.87
CA PRO A 114 13.13 9.27 0.20
C PRO A 114 12.35 8.29 -0.68
N VAL A 115 11.03 8.47 -0.79
CA VAL A 115 10.22 7.66 -1.72
C VAL A 115 10.65 7.80 -3.19
N TYR A 116 11.11 8.99 -3.59
CA TYR A 116 11.69 9.28 -4.90
C TYR A 116 13.08 9.89 -4.76
N ALA A 117 13.99 9.45 -5.62
CA ALA A 117 15.28 10.10 -5.83
C ALA A 117 15.22 10.93 -7.13
N ASP A 118 15.84 12.10 -7.14
CA ASP A 118 15.85 12.97 -8.33
C ASP A 118 16.66 12.36 -9.49
N ARG A 119 17.62 11.49 -9.16
CA ARG A 119 18.52 10.87 -10.14
C ARG A 119 18.75 9.38 -9.87
N PRO A 120 18.97 8.56 -10.92
CA PRO A 120 19.28 7.14 -10.77
C PRO A 120 20.49 6.87 -9.87
N GLU A 121 21.53 7.69 -9.94
CA GLU A 121 22.75 7.47 -9.15
C GLU A 121 22.51 7.70 -7.65
N GLN A 122 21.57 8.60 -7.29
CA GLN A 122 21.15 8.81 -5.91
C GLN A 122 20.34 7.62 -5.39
N ARG A 123 19.41 7.10 -6.20
CA ARG A 123 18.68 5.86 -5.89
C ARG A 123 19.69 4.73 -5.62
N ASP A 124 20.67 4.55 -6.50
CA ASP A 124 21.66 3.48 -6.37
C ASP A 124 22.54 3.67 -5.13
N ALA A 125 22.94 4.91 -4.84
CA ALA A 125 23.66 5.24 -3.62
C ALA A 125 22.83 4.90 -2.36
N PHE A 126 21.55 5.25 -2.30
CA PHE A 126 20.66 4.86 -1.19
C PHE A 126 20.52 3.34 -1.07
N MET A 127 20.25 2.65 -2.18
CA MET A 127 20.04 1.20 -2.22
C MET A 127 21.32 0.39 -1.94
N SER A 128 22.49 1.00 -2.07
CA SER A 128 23.77 0.38 -1.72
C SER A 128 24.07 0.37 -0.22
N GLN A 129 23.35 1.16 0.58
CA GLN A 129 23.59 1.23 2.03
C GLN A 129 23.12 -0.04 2.72
N ARG A 130 23.97 -0.60 3.60
CA ARG A 130 23.68 -1.85 4.31
C ARG A 130 22.36 -1.83 5.09
N SER A 131 22.02 -0.71 5.72
CA SER A 131 20.76 -0.53 6.44
C SER A 131 19.54 -0.62 5.51
N VAL A 132 19.63 -0.04 4.32
CA VAL A 132 18.56 -0.11 3.31
C VAL A 132 18.45 -1.52 2.75
N GLN A 133 19.57 -2.18 2.46
CA GLN A 133 19.59 -3.56 1.97
C GLN A 133 18.97 -4.54 2.97
N ASP A 134 19.18 -4.37 4.28
CA ASP A 134 18.55 -5.21 5.31
C ASP A 134 17.01 -5.07 5.28
N VAL A 135 16.49 -3.85 5.21
CA VAL A 135 15.04 -3.60 5.13
C VAL A 135 14.45 -4.18 3.84
N VAL A 136 15.11 -3.96 2.69
CA VAL A 136 14.68 -4.52 1.40
C VAL A 136 14.71 -6.05 1.43
N PHE A 137 15.73 -6.66 2.04
CA PHE A 137 15.82 -8.10 2.21
C PHE A 137 14.64 -8.65 3.04
N ARG A 138 14.27 -7.98 4.13
CA ARG A 138 13.10 -8.36 4.94
C ARG A 138 11.80 -8.22 4.17
N ALA A 139 11.61 -7.10 3.46
CA ALA A 139 10.42 -6.89 2.61
C ALA A 139 10.27 -7.99 1.55
N ARG A 140 11.37 -8.42 0.90
CA ARG A 140 11.37 -9.52 -0.08
C ARG A 140 11.06 -10.90 0.52
N ARG A 141 11.21 -11.06 1.83
CA ARG A 141 10.88 -12.29 2.56
C ARG A 141 9.50 -12.25 3.20
N ALA A 142 8.75 -11.16 3.01
CA ALA A 142 7.39 -11.06 3.48
C ALA A 142 6.54 -12.17 2.86
N ASN A 143 5.75 -12.84 3.70
CA ASN A 143 4.74 -13.80 3.26
C ASN A 143 3.37 -13.13 3.06
N ILE A 144 3.22 -11.88 3.50
CA ILE A 144 2.04 -11.05 3.22
C ILE A 144 2.51 -9.70 2.67
N ALA A 145 1.98 -9.29 1.52
CA ALA A 145 2.12 -7.93 1.02
C ALA A 145 0.75 -7.25 1.03
N VAL A 146 0.65 -6.10 1.70
CA VAL A 146 -0.58 -5.32 1.81
C VAL A 146 -0.39 -4.02 1.05
N LEU A 147 -1.09 -3.87 -0.06
CA LEU A 147 -0.94 -2.76 -1.00
C LEU A 147 -2.29 -2.22 -1.44
N SER A 148 -2.30 -1.00 -1.95
CA SER A 148 -3.44 -0.43 -2.66
C SER A 148 -3.06 -0.11 -4.09
N VAL A 149 -4.06 -0.12 -4.97
CA VAL A 149 -3.92 0.29 -6.36
C VAL A 149 -4.47 1.70 -6.50
N GLY A 150 -3.63 2.62 -6.97
CA GLY A 150 -4.00 4.00 -7.25
C GLY A 150 -4.54 4.14 -8.67
N ALA A 151 -5.65 4.85 -8.84
CA ALA A 151 -6.10 5.26 -10.16
C ALA A 151 -5.32 6.50 -10.60
N PHE A 152 -4.86 6.50 -11.86
CA PHE A 152 -4.18 7.65 -12.43
C PHE A 152 -5.19 8.79 -12.64
N SER A 153 -5.16 9.77 -11.73
CA SER A 153 -6.04 10.93 -11.74
C SER A 153 -5.35 12.12 -11.11
N GLY A 154 -5.73 13.34 -11.53
CA GLY A 154 -5.21 14.58 -10.94
C GLY A 154 -5.48 14.72 -9.43
N ASN A 155 -6.47 14.00 -8.91
CA ASN A 155 -6.83 13.98 -7.48
C ASN A 155 -6.17 12.83 -6.70
N SER A 156 -5.26 12.08 -7.32
CA SER A 156 -4.52 10.99 -6.66
C SER A 156 -3.52 11.55 -5.63
N PRO A 157 -3.22 10.82 -4.54
CA PRO A 157 -2.15 11.22 -3.63
C PRO A 157 -0.82 11.43 -4.34
N ILE A 158 -0.53 10.60 -5.37
CA ILE A 158 0.73 10.68 -6.09
C ILE A 158 0.88 12.01 -6.85
N ALA A 159 -0.22 12.52 -7.44
CA ALA A 159 -0.24 13.81 -8.12
C ALA A 159 -0.21 15.01 -7.15
N ASN A 160 -0.79 14.87 -5.95
CA ASN A 160 -0.99 16.00 -5.03
C ASN A 160 0.10 16.17 -3.97
N TYR A 161 0.88 15.12 -3.69
CA TYR A 161 1.87 15.15 -2.60
C TYR A 161 3.26 15.60 -3.06
N GLY A 162 3.37 16.05 -4.32
CA GLY A 162 4.58 16.67 -4.86
C GLY A 162 5.68 15.68 -5.21
N PHE A 163 5.36 14.40 -5.42
CA PHE A 163 6.34 13.41 -5.88
C PHE A 163 6.79 13.61 -7.31
N ILE A 164 5.84 14.01 -8.14
CA ILE A 164 5.97 14.14 -9.58
C ILE A 164 5.52 15.55 -9.95
N LYS A 165 6.28 16.17 -10.86
CA LYS A 165 5.91 17.46 -11.43
C LYS A 165 4.67 17.27 -12.31
N PRO A 166 3.84 18.31 -12.49
CA PRO A 166 2.73 18.26 -13.43
C PRO A 166 3.14 17.80 -14.84
N SER A 167 4.31 18.23 -15.32
CA SER A 167 4.86 17.80 -16.62
C SER A 167 5.20 16.31 -16.66
N GLU A 168 5.71 15.74 -15.57
CA GLU A 168 6.03 14.30 -15.47
C GLU A 168 4.73 13.47 -15.44
N LEU A 169 3.65 14.00 -14.84
CA LEU A 169 2.33 13.38 -14.90
C LEU A 169 1.78 13.37 -16.33
N GLU A 170 1.94 14.45 -17.09
CA GLU A 170 1.55 14.50 -18.51
C GLU A 170 2.35 13.50 -19.35
N GLU A 171 3.66 13.37 -19.11
CA GLU A 171 4.52 12.38 -19.76
C GLU A 171 4.08 10.94 -19.46
N LEU A 172 3.77 10.63 -18.20
CA LEU A 172 3.25 9.33 -17.79
C LEU A 172 1.90 9.01 -18.45
N GLN A 173 1.02 10.01 -18.54
CA GLN A 173 -0.25 9.86 -19.24
C GLN A 173 -0.04 9.58 -20.73
N ALA A 174 0.87 10.30 -21.38
CA ALA A 174 1.22 10.10 -22.78
C ALA A 174 1.88 8.72 -23.02
N ALA A 175 2.58 8.19 -22.02
CA ALA A 175 3.14 6.84 -22.03
C ALA A 175 2.11 5.73 -21.75
N GLY A 176 0.85 6.08 -21.46
CA GLY A 176 -0.24 5.11 -21.28
C GLY A 176 -0.52 4.70 -19.84
N ALA A 177 0.03 5.42 -18.84
CA ALA A 177 -0.24 5.12 -17.44
C ALA A 177 -1.74 5.24 -17.11
N VAL A 178 -2.29 4.19 -16.49
CA VAL A 178 -3.70 4.14 -16.03
C VAL A 178 -3.82 4.00 -14.52
N GLY A 179 -2.73 3.64 -13.83
CA GLY A 179 -2.68 3.55 -12.38
C GLY A 179 -1.27 3.47 -11.83
N ASP A 180 -1.18 3.28 -10.52
CA ASP A 180 0.08 2.99 -9.84
C ASP A 180 -0.08 1.92 -8.75
N ILE A 181 1.01 1.18 -8.53
CA ILE A 181 1.17 0.27 -7.40
C ILE A 181 2.52 0.60 -6.76
N LEU A 182 2.52 1.02 -5.49
CA LEU A 182 3.73 1.42 -4.77
C LEU A 182 4.55 2.48 -5.53
N CYS A 183 3.87 3.45 -6.14
CA CYS A 183 4.50 4.49 -6.95
C CYS A 183 5.19 3.98 -8.23
N TYR A 184 4.92 2.73 -8.65
CA TYR A 184 5.24 2.25 -10.00
C TYR A 184 4.00 2.40 -10.88
N PHE A 185 4.12 3.19 -11.93
CA PHE A 185 3.04 3.43 -12.88
C PHE A 185 2.86 2.22 -13.80
N ILE A 186 1.61 1.86 -14.05
CA ILE A 186 1.21 0.70 -14.84
C ILE A 186 0.30 1.15 -15.98
N ASP A 187 0.36 0.43 -17.11
CA ASP A 187 -0.56 0.60 -18.23
C ASP A 187 -1.74 -0.40 -18.13
N VAL A 188 -2.53 -0.53 -19.20
CA VAL A 188 -3.70 -1.42 -19.23
C VAL A 188 -3.33 -2.92 -19.24
N GLU A 189 -2.09 -3.27 -19.56
CA GLU A 189 -1.57 -4.63 -19.56
C GLU A 189 -0.90 -5.02 -18.24
N GLY A 190 -0.58 -4.03 -17.39
CA GLY A 190 -0.03 -4.23 -16.05
C GLY A 190 1.46 -3.93 -15.97
#